data_AF-A0A7K4B2N9-F1
#
_entry.id   AF-A0A7K4B2N9-F1
#
_cell.length_a   1.000
_cell.length_b   1.000
_cell.length_c   1.000
_cell.angle_alpha   90.00
_cell.angle_beta   90.00
_cell.angle_gamma   90.00
#
_symmetry.space_group_name_H-M   'P 1'
#
loop_
_entity.id
_entity.type
_entity.pdbx_description
1 polymer ?
#
loop_
_entity_poly.entity_id
_entity_poly.type
_entity_poly.pdbx_seq_one_letter_code
_entity_poly.pdbx_strand_id
1 'polypeptide(L)'
;MGDWSYPGGKIGYLSLDIMQIQDFIAEADKLQMLRGASSIVSEILREVREMIAEQVGNEAVLFSDGGNLLSFCPSNKDCLARLKEKAEQKVNLASNGVLRAAVVTGTIPLKDLAGSFAEVLKDISDNLNMVKQRPYQAQVIRPPRKDMICDACRNRLVNGKLQIEGKKKNFCVVCANKENLGKERKEKAKKGRTWGENALPFSYIHEHDLEFPRDLTHIGDSIAVIAVDGNMMGRLFTHTLTPAEYTCKSEQFSRRFTGIVRETLEFLMASDRANRDPGKWLMLYKPRKKEGEKSFPGTSCGFDIIYAGGDDLLVIMNAKSALLFCQELITRVAESFSFNKRLTDGSVYDDYSYHTVTVSCGIAIADNKFPVYFLLDRARAMEGKAKEAFRKRCETDELNLIRLPAGAMAFTAVQGAMPSSDHACYVLPDDGKEMSMLMKIIQDGMDPDNRSGVRDLVTCGDTVLDKLNFVKYNYASALRKQQDVVERIEAAKMMADVVNSPVTGDTMMNIHGAVRMVVPLLLDKRGDE
;
A
#
# COMPACT_ATOMS: atom_id res chain seq x y z
N MET A 1 -42.87 -1.09 -31.88
CA MET A 1 -41.47 -1.08 -31.40
C MET A 1 -40.60 -1.20 -32.64
N GLY A 2 -39.76 -0.20 -32.94
CA GLY A 2 -38.89 -0.27 -34.12
C GLY A 2 -37.82 -1.35 -33.93
N ASP A 3 -37.56 -2.12 -34.99
CA ASP A 3 -36.47 -3.09 -35.02
C ASP A 3 -35.13 -2.35 -34.84
N TRP A 4 -34.50 -2.53 -33.69
CA TRP A 4 -33.13 -2.08 -33.46
C TRP A 4 -32.20 -3.07 -34.16
N SER A 5 -31.67 -2.70 -35.32
CA SER A 5 -30.57 -3.43 -35.94
C SER A 5 -29.26 -3.09 -35.19
N TYR A 6 -28.47 -4.10 -34.85
CA TYR A 6 -27.14 -3.86 -34.27
C TYR A 6 -26.28 -3.08 -35.27
N PRO A 7 -25.57 -2.02 -34.84
CA PRO A 7 -24.71 -1.27 -35.74
C PRO A 7 -23.64 -2.21 -36.33
N GLY A 8 -23.61 -2.33 -37.66
CA GLY A 8 -22.56 -3.05 -38.36
C GLY A 8 -21.22 -2.31 -38.25
N GLY A 9 -20.11 -3.04 -38.12
CA GLY A 9 -18.76 -2.46 -38.09
C GLY A 9 -17.86 -3.05 -37.02
N LYS A 10 -16.64 -2.50 -36.93
CA LYS A 10 -15.63 -2.87 -35.95
C LYS A 10 -14.98 -1.62 -35.36
N ILE A 11 -14.72 -1.65 -34.06
CA ILE A 11 -13.90 -0.66 -33.35
C ILE A 11 -12.52 -1.26 -33.05
N GLY A 12 -11.47 -0.46 -33.07
CA GLY A 12 -10.16 -0.86 -32.60
C GLY A 12 -10.06 -0.71 -31.08
N TYR A 13 -9.11 -1.39 -30.45
CA TYR A 13 -8.73 -1.12 -29.07
C TYR A 13 -7.21 -1.06 -28.92
N LEU A 14 -6.77 -0.34 -27.90
CA LEU A 14 -5.43 -0.38 -27.35
C LEU A 14 -5.54 -0.64 -25.86
N SER A 15 -4.82 -1.64 -25.38
CA SER A 15 -4.68 -1.91 -23.95
C SER A 15 -3.21 -2.00 -23.57
N LEU A 16 -2.87 -1.37 -22.46
CA LEU A 16 -1.52 -1.23 -21.95
C LEU A 16 -1.51 -1.61 -20.46
N ASP A 17 -0.53 -2.42 -20.07
CA ASP A 17 -0.24 -2.81 -18.69
C ASP A 17 1.27 -2.61 -18.45
N ILE A 18 1.63 -1.65 -17.59
CA ILE A 18 3.02 -1.44 -17.17
C ILE A 18 3.38 -2.50 -16.15
N MET A 19 4.36 -3.33 -16.50
CA MET A 19 4.76 -4.47 -15.71
C MET A 19 5.80 -4.10 -14.64
N GLN A 20 5.79 -4.82 -13.52
CA GLN A 20 6.81 -4.73 -12.46
C GLN A 20 6.93 -3.33 -11.83
N ILE A 21 5.82 -2.59 -11.74
CA ILE A 21 5.77 -1.27 -11.08
C ILE A 21 6.27 -1.36 -9.64
N GLN A 22 5.86 -2.40 -8.91
CA GLN A 22 6.22 -2.60 -7.51
C GLN A 22 7.74 -2.79 -7.36
N ASP A 23 8.35 -3.68 -8.13
CA ASP A 23 9.81 -3.89 -8.13
C ASP A 23 10.56 -2.61 -8.50
N PHE A 24 10.04 -1.87 -9.49
CA PHE A 24 10.62 -0.60 -9.91
C PHE A 24 10.52 0.48 -8.83
N ILE A 25 9.47 0.50 -8.02
CA ILE A 25 9.37 1.43 -6.89
C ILE A 25 10.30 0.98 -5.77
N ALA A 26 10.27 -0.31 -5.41
CA ALA A 26 11.01 -0.88 -4.27
C ALA A 26 12.54 -0.93 -4.45
N GLU A 27 13.05 -0.80 -5.68
CA GLU A 27 14.51 -0.75 -5.92
C GLU A 27 15.20 0.46 -5.28
N ALA A 28 14.46 1.47 -4.84
CA ALA A 28 15.02 2.66 -4.23
C ALA A 28 14.98 2.59 -2.69
N ASP A 29 16.05 3.06 -2.06
CA ASP A 29 16.23 3.03 -0.61
C ASP A 29 15.78 4.33 0.08
N LYS A 30 15.60 5.42 -0.69
CA LYS A 30 15.23 6.74 -0.19
C LYS A 30 13.77 7.07 -0.46
N LEU A 31 13.10 7.64 0.54
CA LEU A 31 11.71 8.10 0.47
C LEU A 31 11.43 8.98 -0.76
N GLN A 32 12.36 9.90 -1.05
CA GLN A 32 12.29 10.78 -2.22
C GLN A 32 12.28 10.01 -3.55
N MET A 33 13.12 8.99 -3.68
CA MET A 33 13.20 8.17 -4.89
C MET A 33 11.98 7.25 -5.04
N LEU A 34 11.40 6.76 -3.94
CA LEU A 34 10.13 6.01 -3.97
C LEU A 34 9.00 6.87 -4.59
N ARG A 35 8.87 8.12 -4.14
CA ARG A 35 7.91 9.08 -4.72
C ARG A 35 8.15 9.32 -6.21
N GLY A 36 9.40 9.52 -6.60
CA GLY A 36 9.77 9.76 -7.98
C GLY A 36 9.53 8.55 -8.89
N ALA A 37 9.76 7.33 -8.37
CA ALA A 37 9.44 6.10 -9.10
C ALA A 37 7.94 6.01 -9.42
N SER A 38 7.09 6.28 -8.43
CA SER A 38 5.63 6.40 -8.65
C SER A 38 5.29 7.49 -9.66
N SER A 39 5.93 8.68 -9.57
CA SER A 39 5.69 9.77 -10.52
C SER A 39 6.03 9.42 -11.96
N ILE A 40 7.10 8.66 -12.20
CA ILE A 40 7.46 8.18 -13.54
C ILE A 40 6.33 7.32 -14.13
N VAL A 41 5.74 6.42 -13.33
CA VAL A 41 4.64 5.56 -13.78
C VAL A 41 3.40 6.38 -14.10
N SER A 42 3.04 7.34 -13.25
CA SER A 42 1.91 8.25 -13.50
C SER A 42 2.12 9.13 -14.73
N GLU A 43 3.35 9.61 -14.96
CA GLU A 43 3.70 10.43 -16.12
C GLU A 43 3.64 9.64 -17.42
N ILE A 44 4.09 8.38 -17.43
CA ILE A 44 3.93 7.47 -18.57
C ILE A 44 2.45 7.33 -18.94
N LEU A 45 1.59 7.01 -17.98
CA LEU A 45 0.15 6.86 -18.24
C LEU A 45 -0.47 8.16 -18.75
N ARG A 46 -0.12 9.29 -18.13
CA ARG A 46 -0.59 10.61 -18.57
C ARG A 46 -0.19 10.89 -20.02
N GLU A 47 1.07 10.68 -20.36
CA GLU A 47 1.57 10.92 -21.71
C GLU A 47 0.93 10.01 -22.77
N VAL A 48 0.68 8.74 -22.45
CA VAL A 48 -0.01 7.81 -23.35
C VAL A 48 -1.48 8.23 -23.51
N ARG A 49 -2.14 8.62 -22.41
CA ARG A 49 -3.50 9.16 -22.43
C ARG A 49 -3.61 10.42 -23.28
N GLU A 50 -2.74 11.40 -23.07
CA GLU A 50 -2.70 12.65 -23.85
C GLU A 50 -2.46 12.37 -25.33
N MET A 51 -1.54 11.45 -25.66
CA MET A 51 -1.27 11.05 -27.04
C MET A 51 -2.47 10.40 -27.75
N ILE A 52 -3.27 9.62 -27.02
CA ILE A 52 -4.52 9.06 -27.54
C ILE A 52 -5.58 10.15 -27.66
N ALA A 53 -5.71 11.01 -26.65
CA ALA A 53 -6.68 12.09 -26.63
C ALA A 53 -6.48 13.08 -27.79
N GLU A 54 -5.22 13.43 -28.10
CA GLU A 54 -4.88 14.29 -29.23
C GLU A 54 -5.18 13.66 -30.60
N GLN A 55 -5.05 12.33 -30.73
CA GLN A 55 -5.22 11.63 -32.01
C GLN A 55 -6.64 11.12 -32.26
N VAL A 56 -7.39 10.79 -31.20
CA VAL A 56 -8.68 10.10 -31.29
C VAL A 56 -9.79 10.87 -30.55
N GLY A 57 -9.47 11.51 -29.43
CA GLY A 57 -10.42 12.17 -28.53
C GLY A 57 -10.26 11.69 -27.09
N ASN A 58 -10.60 12.52 -26.11
CA ASN A 58 -10.43 12.16 -24.69
C ASN A 58 -11.40 11.04 -24.26
N GLU A 59 -12.58 10.99 -24.88
CA GLU A 59 -13.63 9.99 -24.69
C GLU A 59 -13.19 8.59 -25.17
N ALA A 60 -12.13 8.52 -25.97
CA ALA A 60 -11.55 7.28 -26.44
C ALA A 60 -10.88 6.47 -25.31
N VAL A 61 -10.49 7.12 -24.20
CA VAL A 61 -9.81 6.48 -23.08
C VAL A 61 -10.85 6.05 -22.05
N LEU A 62 -11.07 4.74 -21.94
CA LEU A 62 -12.06 4.16 -21.05
C LEU A 62 -11.56 4.06 -19.61
N PHE A 63 -10.27 3.75 -19.45
CA PHE A 63 -9.61 3.57 -18.16
C PHE A 63 -8.13 3.93 -18.27
N SER A 64 -7.58 4.55 -17.22
CA SER A 64 -6.17 4.94 -17.14
C SER A 64 -5.78 5.15 -15.67
N ASP A 65 -5.48 4.07 -14.96
CA ASP A 65 -5.07 4.12 -13.55
C ASP A 65 -4.24 2.88 -13.17
N GLY A 66 -3.49 2.93 -12.05
CA GLY A 66 -2.78 1.77 -11.50
C GLY A 66 -1.75 1.13 -12.42
N GLY A 67 -1.22 1.87 -13.40
CA GLY A 67 -0.31 1.33 -14.43
C GLY A 67 -0.99 0.70 -15.64
N ASN A 68 -2.32 0.72 -15.69
CA ASN A 68 -3.13 0.13 -16.75
C ASN A 68 -3.86 1.21 -17.55
N LEU A 69 -4.04 0.97 -18.85
CA LEU A 69 -4.82 1.83 -19.73
C LEU A 69 -5.62 0.99 -20.71
N LEU A 70 -6.88 1.35 -20.92
CA LEU A 70 -7.75 0.78 -21.94
C LEU A 70 -8.38 1.91 -22.75
N SER A 71 -8.28 1.82 -24.07
CA SER A 71 -8.84 2.79 -25.00
C SER A 71 -9.47 2.12 -26.21
N PHE A 72 -10.55 2.71 -26.70
CA PHE A 72 -11.07 2.44 -28.04
C PHE A 72 -10.43 3.36 -29.06
N CYS A 73 -10.11 2.80 -30.22
CA CYS A 73 -9.40 3.50 -31.29
C CYS A 73 -10.05 3.17 -32.64
N PRO A 74 -9.73 3.91 -33.72
CA PRO A 74 -10.13 3.51 -35.07
C PRO A 74 -9.64 2.10 -35.40
N SER A 75 -10.46 1.28 -36.07
CA SER A 75 -10.12 -0.11 -36.42
C SER A 75 -9.11 -0.25 -37.57
N ASN A 76 -8.61 0.87 -38.10
CA ASN A 76 -7.56 0.89 -39.11
C ASN A 76 -6.24 0.31 -38.56
N LYS A 77 -5.68 -0.68 -39.26
CA LYS A 77 -4.47 -1.41 -38.82
C LYS A 77 -3.24 -0.52 -38.65
N ASP A 78 -3.03 0.43 -39.57
CA ASP A 78 -1.86 1.33 -39.52
C ASP A 78 -1.97 2.29 -38.33
N CYS A 79 -3.18 2.77 -38.03
CA CYS A 79 -3.46 3.58 -36.86
C CYS A 79 -3.15 2.82 -35.57
N LEU A 80 -3.66 1.58 -35.44
CA LEU A 80 -3.41 0.73 -34.27
C LEU A 80 -1.92 0.39 -34.10
N ALA A 81 -1.21 0.08 -35.19
CA ALA A 81 0.23 -0.19 -35.16
C ALA A 81 1.01 1.04 -34.69
N ARG A 82 0.68 2.23 -35.21
CA ARG A 82 1.30 3.50 -34.81
C ARG A 82 1.04 3.85 -33.36
N LEU A 83 -0.19 3.69 -32.88
CA LEU A 83 -0.54 3.95 -31.47
C LEU A 83 0.21 3.00 -30.53
N LYS A 84 0.27 1.71 -30.89
CA LYS A 84 1.03 0.71 -30.15
C LYS A 84 2.51 1.08 -30.05
N GLU A 85 3.15 1.35 -31.18
CA GLU A 85 4.58 1.68 -31.23
C GLU A 85 4.88 2.94 -30.39
N LYS A 86 4.08 4.00 -30.52
CA LYS A 86 4.23 5.22 -29.72
C LYS A 86 4.06 4.97 -28.22
N ALA A 87 3.10 4.13 -27.82
CA ALA A 87 2.89 3.79 -26.42
C ALA A 87 4.10 3.03 -25.85
N GLU A 88 4.63 2.05 -26.57
CA GLU A 88 5.85 1.31 -26.20
C GLU A 88 7.07 2.24 -26.10
N GLN A 89 7.23 3.17 -27.06
CA GLN A 89 8.30 4.17 -27.05
C GLN A 89 8.23 5.11 -25.84
N LYS A 90 7.03 5.59 -25.48
CA LYS A 90 6.83 6.46 -24.29
C LYS A 90 7.23 5.76 -23.00
N VAL A 91 6.80 4.50 -22.81
CA VAL A 91 7.19 3.68 -21.64
C VAL A 91 8.71 3.53 -21.57
N ASN A 92 9.35 3.20 -22.70
CA ASN A 92 10.79 3.01 -22.77
C ASN A 92 11.55 4.30 -22.43
N LEU A 93 11.18 5.42 -23.06
CA LEU A 93 11.87 6.70 -22.90
C LEU A 93 11.78 7.21 -21.45
N ALA A 94 10.58 7.28 -20.88
CA ALA A 94 10.36 7.82 -19.54
C ALA A 94 11.05 6.97 -18.45
N SER A 95 11.05 5.64 -18.61
CA SER A 95 11.69 4.72 -17.67
C SER A 95 13.17 4.47 -17.95
N ASN A 96 13.74 5.07 -19.00
CA ASN A 96 15.10 4.81 -19.49
C ASN A 96 15.33 3.31 -19.76
N GLY A 97 14.35 2.65 -20.38
CA GLY A 97 14.39 1.24 -20.77
C GLY A 97 14.27 0.25 -19.62
N VAL A 98 13.93 0.69 -18.40
CA VAL A 98 13.81 -0.19 -17.23
C VAL A 98 12.42 -0.80 -17.10
N LEU A 99 11.37 0.01 -17.26
CA LEU A 99 10.01 -0.51 -17.20
C LEU A 99 9.66 -1.17 -18.53
N ARG A 100 8.88 -2.24 -18.42
CA ARG A 100 8.29 -2.93 -19.57
C ARG A 100 6.79 -2.68 -19.54
N ALA A 101 6.18 -2.67 -20.72
CA ALA A 101 4.74 -2.66 -20.84
C ALA A 101 4.31 -3.78 -21.78
N ALA A 102 3.21 -4.45 -21.42
CA ALA A 102 2.46 -5.25 -22.37
C ALA A 102 1.50 -4.31 -23.11
N VAL A 103 1.68 -4.16 -24.42
CA VAL A 103 0.80 -3.34 -25.26
C VAL A 103 0.16 -4.22 -26.33
N VAL A 104 -1.16 -4.32 -26.26
CA VAL A 104 -1.97 -5.10 -27.21
C VAL A 104 -2.94 -4.19 -27.95
N THR A 105 -3.16 -4.53 -29.21
CA THR A 105 -4.16 -3.88 -30.05
C THR A 105 -4.95 -4.94 -30.79
N GLY A 106 -6.21 -4.63 -31.11
CA GLY A 106 -7.07 -5.52 -31.86
C GLY A 106 -8.34 -4.81 -32.31
N THR A 107 -9.29 -5.58 -32.84
CA THR A 107 -10.58 -5.06 -33.30
C THR A 107 -11.73 -5.85 -32.72
N ILE A 108 -12.78 -5.15 -32.30
CA ILE A 108 -13.98 -5.71 -31.69
C ILE A 108 -15.18 -5.39 -32.60
N PRO A 109 -16.04 -6.35 -32.94
CA PRO A 109 -17.31 -6.07 -33.61
C PRO A 109 -18.21 -5.19 -32.73
N LEU A 110 -18.83 -4.15 -33.31
CA LEU A 110 -19.67 -3.23 -32.53
C LEU A 110 -20.85 -3.91 -31.83
N LYS A 111 -21.37 -4.99 -32.42
CA LYS A 111 -22.43 -5.82 -31.81
C LYS A 111 -22.05 -6.42 -30.46
N ASP A 112 -20.75 -6.65 -30.21
CA ASP A 112 -20.28 -7.32 -28.99
C ASP A 112 -20.05 -6.33 -27.84
N LEU A 113 -20.09 -5.01 -28.12
CA LEU A 113 -19.99 -3.95 -27.11
C LEU A 113 -21.25 -3.81 -26.26
N ALA A 114 -22.41 -4.25 -26.77
CA ALA A 114 -23.68 -4.21 -26.07
C ALA A 114 -24.05 -5.61 -25.59
N GLY A 115 -24.01 -5.85 -24.28
CA GLY A 115 -24.47 -7.09 -23.65
C GLY A 115 -23.43 -8.21 -23.56
N SER A 116 -22.34 -8.16 -24.34
CA SER A 116 -21.23 -9.13 -24.28
C SER A 116 -19.89 -8.49 -23.91
N PHE A 117 -19.92 -7.28 -23.34
CA PHE A 117 -18.70 -6.50 -23.07
C PHE A 117 -17.77 -7.18 -22.04
N ALA A 118 -18.32 -7.95 -21.10
CA ALA A 118 -17.53 -8.72 -20.16
C ALA A 118 -16.61 -9.74 -20.85
N GLU A 119 -17.09 -10.40 -21.91
CA GLU A 119 -16.30 -11.34 -22.72
C GLU A 119 -15.20 -10.61 -23.49
N VAL A 120 -15.54 -9.43 -24.05
CA VAL A 120 -14.57 -8.55 -24.71
C VAL A 120 -13.43 -8.15 -23.76
N LEU A 121 -13.74 -7.74 -22.53
CA LEU A 121 -12.72 -7.40 -21.52
C LEU A 121 -11.85 -8.60 -21.16
N LYS A 122 -12.46 -9.79 -21.04
CA LYS A 122 -11.73 -11.03 -20.77
C LYS A 122 -10.74 -11.35 -21.90
N ASP A 123 -11.18 -11.28 -23.15
CA ASP A 123 -10.32 -11.52 -24.32
C ASP A 123 -9.14 -10.53 -24.39
N ILE A 124 -9.39 -9.24 -24.10
CA ILE A 124 -8.32 -8.23 -24.04
C ILE A 124 -7.32 -8.57 -22.93
N SER A 125 -7.81 -8.95 -21.74
CA SER A 125 -6.98 -9.34 -20.59
C SER A 125 -6.14 -10.58 -20.89
N ASP A 126 -6.72 -11.60 -21.53
CA ASP A 126 -6.02 -12.83 -21.92
C ASP A 126 -4.91 -12.51 -22.93
N ASN A 127 -5.17 -11.65 -23.92
CA ASN A 127 -4.15 -11.18 -24.86
C ASN A 127 -3.01 -10.42 -24.16
N LEU A 128 -3.32 -9.55 -23.19
CA LEU A 128 -2.31 -8.88 -22.36
C LEU A 128 -1.46 -9.90 -21.60
N ASN A 129 -2.10 -10.87 -20.94
CA ASN A 129 -1.42 -11.90 -20.16
C ASN A 129 -0.48 -12.75 -21.02
N MET A 130 -0.86 -13.08 -22.26
CA MET A 130 0.02 -13.75 -23.22
C MET A 130 1.28 -12.93 -23.53
N VAL A 131 1.18 -11.60 -23.63
CA VAL A 131 2.35 -10.72 -23.84
C VAL A 131 3.20 -10.65 -22.57
N LYS A 132 2.57 -10.55 -21.38
CA LYS A 132 3.24 -10.50 -20.07
C LYS A 132 4.07 -11.75 -19.78
N GLN A 133 3.62 -12.92 -20.25
CA GLN A 133 4.30 -14.21 -20.05
C GLN A 133 5.47 -14.45 -21.01
N ARG A 134 5.71 -13.56 -21.99
CA ARG A 134 6.83 -13.73 -22.93
C ARG A 134 8.17 -13.66 -22.17
N PRO A 135 9.05 -14.66 -22.35
CA PRO A 135 10.37 -14.62 -21.74
C PRO A 135 11.16 -13.44 -22.31
N TYR A 136 11.93 -12.80 -21.44
CA TYR A 136 12.80 -11.70 -21.81
C TYR A 136 14.22 -11.99 -21.33
N GLN A 137 15.20 -11.67 -22.17
CA GLN A 137 16.61 -11.78 -21.80
C GLN A 137 17.07 -10.48 -21.14
N ALA A 138 17.30 -10.53 -19.85
CA ALA A 138 17.96 -9.44 -19.14
C ALA A 138 19.47 -9.48 -19.41
N GLN A 139 20.08 -8.34 -19.73
CA GLN A 139 21.53 -8.24 -19.79
C GLN A 139 22.12 -8.37 -18.38
N VAL A 140 23.02 -9.33 -18.21
CA VAL A 140 23.78 -9.46 -16.96
C VAL A 140 24.85 -8.38 -16.93
N ILE A 141 24.72 -7.43 -16.01
CA ILE A 141 25.73 -6.39 -15.80
C ILE A 141 26.92 -7.01 -15.08
N ARG A 142 28.11 -6.91 -15.68
CA ARG A 142 29.38 -7.33 -15.07
C ARG A 142 30.25 -6.09 -14.82
N PRO A 143 30.07 -5.39 -13.69
CA PRO A 143 30.83 -4.19 -13.41
C PRO A 143 32.30 -4.57 -13.12
N PRO A 144 33.28 -3.96 -13.79
CA PRO A 144 34.69 -4.28 -13.54
C PRO A 144 35.17 -3.77 -12.17
N ARG A 145 34.47 -2.81 -11.55
CA ARG A 145 34.73 -2.30 -10.20
C ARG A 145 33.43 -1.99 -9.45
N LYS A 146 33.45 -2.10 -8.12
CA LYS A 146 32.28 -1.87 -7.25
C LYS A 146 31.75 -0.43 -7.31
N ASP A 147 32.61 0.55 -7.49
CA ASP A 147 32.28 1.99 -7.56
C ASP A 147 31.56 2.38 -8.85
N MET A 148 31.47 1.47 -9.82
CA MET A 148 30.70 1.64 -11.06
C MET A 148 29.23 1.22 -10.91
N ILE A 149 28.82 0.69 -9.76
CA ILE A 149 27.43 0.33 -9.47
C ILE A 149 26.72 1.50 -8.79
N CYS A 150 25.46 1.73 -9.15
CA CYS A 150 24.59 2.73 -8.55
C CYS A 150 24.44 2.52 -7.04
N ASP A 151 24.66 3.58 -6.25
CA ASP A 151 24.58 3.53 -4.78
C ASP A 151 23.16 3.26 -4.25
N ALA A 152 22.12 3.67 -5.00
CA ALA A 152 20.71 3.46 -4.61
C ALA A 152 20.22 2.06 -4.99
N CYS A 153 20.05 1.79 -6.28
CA CYS A 153 19.41 0.54 -6.71
C CYS A 153 20.32 -0.68 -6.71
N ARG A 154 21.64 -0.49 -6.73
CA ARG A 154 22.65 -1.56 -6.84
C ARG A 154 22.52 -2.48 -8.06
N ASN A 155 21.63 -2.12 -9.00
CA ASN A 155 21.23 -2.94 -10.14
C ASN A 155 21.73 -2.39 -11.49
N ARG A 156 22.37 -1.21 -11.51
CA ARG A 156 22.73 -0.49 -12.75
C ARG A 156 24.09 0.20 -12.64
N LEU A 157 24.73 0.41 -13.79
CA LEU A 157 25.97 1.18 -13.87
C LEU A 157 25.71 2.68 -13.66
N VAL A 158 26.72 3.35 -13.10
CA VAL A 158 26.70 4.79 -12.80
C VAL A 158 26.92 5.58 -14.09
N ASN A 159 26.06 6.56 -14.34
CA ASN A 159 26.18 7.49 -15.48
C ASN A 159 26.43 8.94 -15.03
N GLY A 160 26.50 9.20 -13.71
CA GLY A 160 26.74 10.53 -13.19
C GLY A 160 26.92 10.57 -11.67
N LYS A 161 27.28 11.75 -11.15
CA LYS A 161 27.42 12.02 -9.72
C LYS A 161 26.36 13.02 -9.29
N LEU A 162 25.59 12.72 -8.24
CA LEU A 162 24.70 13.68 -7.60
C LEU A 162 25.18 13.97 -6.18
N GLN A 163 24.98 15.21 -5.74
CA GLN A 163 25.20 15.58 -4.35
C GLN A 163 23.89 15.42 -3.57
N ILE A 164 23.88 14.52 -2.60
CA ILE A 164 22.74 14.31 -1.69
C ILE A 164 23.25 14.41 -0.26
N GLU A 165 22.59 15.23 0.58
CA GLU A 165 22.97 15.45 2.00
C GLU A 165 24.46 15.84 2.16
N GLY A 166 24.96 16.67 1.24
CA GLY A 166 26.36 17.11 1.26
C GLY A 166 27.39 16.05 0.83
N LYS A 167 26.98 14.81 0.55
CA LYS A 167 27.84 13.72 0.05
C LYS A 167 27.67 13.54 -1.46
N LYS A 168 28.78 13.40 -2.18
CA LYS A 168 28.75 12.97 -3.59
C LYS A 168 28.44 11.48 -3.63
N LYS A 169 27.29 11.12 -4.20
CA LYS A 169 26.88 9.74 -4.47
C LYS A 169 26.83 9.48 -5.97
N ASN A 170 27.08 8.23 -6.34
CA ASN A 170 27.13 7.76 -7.71
C ASN A 170 25.79 7.12 -8.06
N PHE A 171 25.05 7.70 -9.02
CA PHE A 171 23.75 7.17 -9.44
C PHE A 171 23.70 6.82 -10.92
N CYS A 172 22.89 5.83 -11.25
CA CYS A 172 22.44 5.62 -12.62
C CYS A 172 21.42 6.70 -13.00
N VAL A 173 21.20 6.86 -14.32
CA VAL A 173 20.27 7.88 -14.85
C VAL A 173 18.85 7.71 -14.29
N VAL A 174 18.42 6.47 -14.07
CA VAL A 174 17.08 6.13 -13.56
C VAL A 174 16.90 6.62 -12.12
N CYS A 175 17.85 6.31 -11.23
CA CYS A 175 17.79 6.76 -9.83
C CYS A 175 17.95 8.28 -9.71
N ALA A 176 18.74 8.89 -10.59
CA ALA A 176 18.85 10.34 -10.68
C ALA A 176 17.50 10.99 -11.07
N ASN A 177 16.80 10.43 -12.05
CA ASN A 177 15.48 10.90 -12.47
C ASN A 177 14.44 10.74 -11.35
N LYS A 178 14.44 9.59 -10.65
CA LYS A 178 13.59 9.37 -9.46
C LYS A 178 13.82 10.41 -8.37
N GLU A 179 15.08 10.71 -8.08
CA GLU A 179 15.44 11.72 -7.09
C GLU A 179 14.89 13.12 -7.47
N ASN A 180 15.05 13.52 -8.73
CA ASN A 180 14.60 14.83 -9.23
C ASN A 180 13.07 14.94 -9.25
N LEU A 181 12.37 13.97 -9.83
CA LEU A 181 10.90 13.96 -9.87
C LEU A 181 10.30 13.89 -8.46
N GLY A 182 10.93 13.15 -7.55
CA GLY A 182 10.54 13.12 -6.14
C GLY A 182 10.69 14.47 -5.43
N LYS A 183 11.67 15.31 -5.83
CA LYS A 183 11.78 16.72 -5.35
C LYS A 183 10.64 17.55 -5.91
N GLU A 184 10.39 17.48 -7.20
CA GLU A 184 9.35 18.26 -7.86
C GLU A 184 7.95 17.94 -7.34
N ARG A 185 7.61 16.66 -7.15
CA ARG A 185 6.31 16.24 -6.59
C ARG A 185 6.07 16.89 -5.24
N LYS A 186 7.08 16.93 -4.38
CA LYS A 186 7.00 17.57 -3.06
C LYS A 186 6.81 19.08 -3.18
N GLU A 187 7.53 19.75 -4.07
CA GLU A 187 7.39 21.19 -4.27
C GLU A 187 6.01 21.57 -4.84
N LYS A 188 5.44 20.74 -5.72
CA LYS A 188 4.07 20.89 -6.22
C LYS A 188 3.05 20.69 -5.10
N ALA A 189 3.22 19.64 -4.29
CA ALA A 189 2.45 19.36 -3.08
C ALA A 189 2.44 20.53 -2.10
N LYS A 190 3.62 21.11 -1.80
CA LYS A 190 3.75 22.26 -0.90
C LYS A 190 3.00 23.51 -1.37
N LYS A 191 2.87 23.67 -2.69
CA LYS A 191 2.21 24.84 -3.29
C LYS A 191 0.71 24.64 -3.49
N GLY A 192 0.14 23.53 -3.01
CA GLY A 192 -1.25 23.14 -3.28
C GLY A 192 -1.53 22.91 -4.77
N ARG A 193 -0.48 22.76 -5.60
CA ARG A 193 -0.57 22.67 -7.06
C ARG A 193 -0.48 21.23 -7.53
N THR A 194 -1.40 20.40 -7.05
CA THR A 194 -1.64 19.07 -7.61
C THR A 194 -2.95 19.10 -8.37
N TRP A 195 -2.89 18.81 -9.68
CA TRP A 195 -4.07 18.63 -10.52
C TRP A 195 -4.78 17.32 -10.14
N GLY A 196 -6.11 17.36 -10.05
CA GLY A 196 -6.96 16.18 -9.83
C GLY A 196 -7.29 15.87 -8.37
N GLU A 197 -8.18 14.90 -8.16
CA GLU A 197 -8.46 14.33 -6.84
C GLU A 197 -7.22 13.59 -6.33
N ASN A 198 -6.78 13.94 -5.12
CA ASN A 198 -5.59 13.38 -4.50
C ASN A 198 -5.94 12.83 -3.12
N ALA A 199 -5.30 11.71 -2.77
CA ALA A 199 -5.42 11.07 -1.46
C ALA A 199 -4.70 11.89 -0.37
N LEU A 200 -3.81 12.80 -0.76
CA LEU A 200 -3.08 13.67 0.15
C LEU A 200 -3.97 14.83 0.65
N PRO A 201 -4.10 15.00 1.98
CA PRO A 201 -4.89 16.08 2.60
C PRO A 201 -4.11 17.41 2.64
N PHE A 202 -3.85 18.00 1.48
CA PHE A 202 -3.03 19.21 1.37
C PHE A 202 -3.59 20.41 2.14
N SER A 203 -4.91 20.63 2.06
CA SER A 203 -5.56 21.75 2.75
C SER A 203 -5.35 21.65 4.25
N TYR A 204 -5.64 20.48 4.83
CA TYR A 204 -5.44 20.23 6.25
C TYR A 204 -3.98 20.43 6.68
N ILE A 205 -3.03 19.88 5.91
CA ILE A 205 -1.59 20.02 6.20
C ILE A 205 -1.17 21.50 6.18
N HIS A 206 -1.67 22.29 5.22
CA HIS A 206 -1.36 23.70 5.10
C HIS A 206 -2.01 24.55 6.21
N GLU A 207 -3.30 24.37 6.45
CA GLU A 207 -4.08 25.10 7.46
C GLU A 207 -3.57 24.87 8.88
N HIS A 208 -2.98 23.70 9.14
CA HIS A 208 -2.44 23.33 10.45
C HIS A 208 -0.91 23.44 10.55
N ASP A 209 -0.23 24.13 9.61
CA ASP A 209 1.23 24.35 9.63
C ASP A 209 2.04 23.05 9.85
N LEU A 210 1.66 22.00 9.13
CA LEU A 210 2.32 20.70 9.15
C LEU A 210 3.33 20.57 8.00
N GLU A 211 4.39 19.80 8.23
CA GLU A 211 5.47 19.63 7.27
C GLU A 211 5.54 18.20 6.72
N PHE A 212 5.64 18.10 5.39
CA PHE A 212 5.84 16.81 4.73
C PHE A 212 7.22 16.21 5.08
N PRO A 213 7.28 14.90 5.41
CA PRO A 213 8.54 14.25 5.73
C PRO A 213 9.49 14.30 4.53
N ARG A 214 10.78 14.46 4.80
CA ARG A 214 11.84 14.41 3.77
C ARG A 214 12.59 13.09 3.75
N ASP A 215 12.48 12.36 4.84
CA ASP A 215 13.25 11.16 5.15
C ASP A 215 12.39 10.30 6.09
N LEU A 216 12.69 9.01 6.19
CA LEU A 216 11.99 8.09 7.09
C LEU A 216 12.10 8.52 8.55
N THR A 217 13.21 9.15 8.94
CA THR A 217 13.42 9.69 10.29
C THR A 217 12.48 10.85 10.64
N HIS A 218 11.83 11.47 9.65
CA HIS A 218 10.83 12.51 9.86
C HIS A 218 9.41 11.94 10.04
N ILE A 219 9.18 10.65 9.79
CA ILE A 219 7.88 9.99 9.90
C ILE A 219 7.61 9.53 11.33
N GLY A 220 8.61 8.90 11.97
CA GLY A 220 8.51 8.40 13.34
C GLY A 220 9.80 7.72 13.78
N ASP A 221 9.93 7.41 15.08
CA ASP A 221 11.04 6.59 15.60
C ASP A 221 10.97 5.15 15.02
N SER A 222 9.74 4.64 14.91
CA SER A 222 9.39 3.45 14.15
C SER A 222 8.43 3.83 13.03
N ILE A 223 8.58 3.17 11.89
CA ILE A 223 7.75 3.35 10.70
C ILE A 223 6.99 2.07 10.39
N ALA A 224 5.81 2.23 9.80
CA ALA A 224 5.06 1.16 9.18
C ALA A 224 4.97 1.40 7.68
N VAL A 225 5.24 0.36 6.90
CA VAL A 225 4.86 0.29 5.50
C VAL A 225 3.52 -0.43 5.42
N ILE A 226 2.57 0.20 4.73
CA ILE A 226 1.20 -0.30 4.56
C ILE A 226 0.95 -0.45 3.07
N ALA A 227 0.71 -1.69 2.64
CA ALA A 227 0.21 -2.04 1.32
C ALA A 227 -1.28 -2.34 1.43
N VAL A 228 -2.10 -1.75 0.59
CA VAL A 228 -3.55 -1.97 0.56
C VAL A 228 -3.95 -2.32 -0.86
N ASP A 229 -4.81 -3.31 -1.01
CA ASP A 229 -5.31 -3.74 -2.32
C ASP A 229 -6.79 -4.13 -2.23
N GLY A 230 -7.53 -3.92 -3.32
CA GLY A 230 -8.95 -4.21 -3.42
C GLY A 230 -9.26 -5.70 -3.49
N ASN A 231 -10.26 -6.14 -2.75
CA ASN A 231 -10.72 -7.52 -2.80
C ASN A 231 -11.66 -7.72 -3.98
N MET A 232 -11.34 -8.73 -4.80
CA MET A 232 -12.21 -9.21 -5.89
C MET A 232 -12.57 -8.15 -6.94
N MET A 233 -11.75 -7.12 -7.14
CA MET A 233 -12.02 -6.02 -8.08
C MET A 233 -12.28 -6.50 -9.52
N GLY A 234 -11.60 -7.56 -9.98
CA GLY A 234 -11.86 -8.16 -11.29
C GLY A 234 -13.33 -8.60 -11.45
N ARG A 235 -13.97 -9.10 -10.39
CA ARG A 235 -15.39 -9.50 -10.42
C ARG A 235 -16.31 -8.30 -10.56
N LEU A 236 -16.02 -7.20 -9.87
CA LEU A 236 -16.79 -5.96 -9.99
C LEU A 236 -16.86 -5.49 -11.44
N PHE A 237 -15.74 -5.59 -12.17
CA PHE A 237 -15.68 -5.24 -13.59
C PHE A 237 -16.19 -6.34 -14.53
N THR A 238 -16.30 -7.59 -14.09
CA THR A 238 -16.88 -8.68 -14.90
C THR A 238 -18.39 -8.52 -15.08
N HIS A 239 -19.08 -7.88 -14.13
CA HIS A 239 -20.52 -7.62 -14.23
C HIS A 239 -20.87 -6.37 -15.07
N THR A 240 -19.91 -5.83 -15.81
CA THR A 240 -20.12 -4.61 -16.59
C THR A 240 -20.65 -4.94 -17.98
N LEU A 241 -21.83 -4.43 -18.30
CA LEU A 241 -22.55 -4.80 -19.52
C LEU A 241 -22.20 -3.91 -20.71
N THR A 242 -21.66 -2.72 -20.44
CA THR A 242 -21.32 -1.72 -21.46
C THR A 242 -20.01 -0.98 -21.16
N PRO A 243 -19.33 -0.44 -22.18
CA PRO A 243 -18.14 0.40 -21.99
C PRO A 243 -18.40 1.64 -21.13
N ALA A 244 -19.56 2.29 -21.28
CA ALA A 244 -19.91 3.48 -20.52
C ALA A 244 -20.08 3.18 -19.02
N GLU A 245 -20.69 2.05 -18.69
CA GLU A 245 -20.80 1.58 -17.31
C GLU A 245 -19.41 1.26 -16.72
N TYR A 246 -18.49 0.71 -17.52
CA TYR A 246 -17.12 0.42 -17.09
C TYR A 246 -16.33 1.67 -16.76
N THR A 247 -16.33 2.66 -17.67
CA THR A 247 -15.71 3.97 -17.42
C THR A 247 -16.28 4.62 -16.16
N CYS A 248 -17.61 4.67 -16.05
CA CYS A 248 -18.29 5.28 -14.91
C CYS A 248 -17.93 4.59 -13.58
N LYS A 249 -18.03 3.26 -13.50
CA LYS A 249 -17.69 2.49 -12.29
C LYS A 249 -16.24 2.68 -11.90
N SER A 250 -15.31 2.60 -12.86
CA SER A 250 -13.89 2.71 -12.58
C SER A 250 -13.50 4.10 -12.09
N GLU A 251 -14.03 5.16 -12.72
CA GLU A 251 -13.76 6.54 -12.31
C GLU A 251 -14.36 6.84 -10.94
N GLN A 252 -15.63 6.47 -10.71
CA GLN A 252 -16.29 6.67 -9.43
C GLN A 252 -15.59 5.92 -8.30
N PHE A 253 -15.13 4.70 -8.56
CA PHE A 253 -14.38 3.92 -7.57
C PHE A 253 -13.07 4.60 -7.19
N SER A 254 -12.20 4.90 -8.17
CA SER A 254 -10.88 5.51 -7.93
C SER A 254 -11.02 6.84 -7.17
N ARG A 255 -11.97 7.68 -7.58
CA ARG A 255 -12.34 8.93 -6.92
C ARG A 255 -12.77 8.74 -5.46
N ARG A 256 -13.73 7.84 -5.22
CA ARG A 256 -14.25 7.59 -3.87
C ARG A 256 -13.18 7.00 -2.96
N PHE A 257 -12.43 6.01 -3.45
CA PHE A 257 -11.34 5.40 -2.70
C PHE A 257 -10.29 6.44 -2.29
N THR A 258 -9.86 7.27 -3.24
CA THR A 258 -8.94 8.40 -2.99
C THR A 258 -9.49 9.38 -1.96
N GLY A 259 -10.78 9.72 -2.04
CA GLY A 259 -11.47 10.54 -1.05
C GLY A 259 -11.47 9.93 0.36
N ILE A 260 -11.78 8.64 0.47
CA ILE A 260 -11.80 7.91 1.74
C ILE A 260 -10.41 7.89 2.37
N VAL A 261 -9.35 7.62 1.60
CA VAL A 261 -7.97 7.65 2.11
C VAL A 261 -7.64 9.03 2.69
N ARG A 262 -8.01 10.11 1.99
CA ARG A 262 -7.80 11.48 2.45
C ARG A 262 -8.54 11.75 3.75
N GLU A 263 -9.83 11.42 3.81
CA GLU A 263 -10.68 11.62 4.99
C GLU A 263 -10.20 10.81 6.21
N THR A 264 -9.67 9.61 6.00
CA THR A 264 -9.08 8.78 7.06
C THR A 264 -7.81 9.44 7.62
N LEU A 265 -6.94 9.98 6.77
CA LEU A 265 -5.75 10.70 7.22
C LEU A 265 -6.11 11.98 7.97
N GLU A 266 -7.09 12.76 7.47
CA GLU A 266 -7.58 13.97 8.13
C GLU A 266 -8.15 13.68 9.52
N PHE A 267 -8.94 12.62 9.64
CA PHE A 267 -9.50 12.18 10.91
C PHE A 267 -8.42 11.86 11.96
N LEU A 268 -7.37 11.16 11.57
CA LEU A 268 -6.27 10.80 12.47
C LEU A 268 -5.42 12.02 12.86
N MET A 269 -5.12 12.89 11.89
CA MET A 269 -4.42 14.14 12.19
C MET A 269 -5.23 15.05 13.11
N ALA A 270 -6.56 15.14 12.91
CA ALA A 270 -7.45 15.92 13.76
C ALA A 270 -7.53 15.37 15.18
N SER A 271 -7.53 14.04 15.33
CA SER A 271 -7.51 13.37 16.62
C SER A 271 -6.22 13.67 17.40
N ASP A 272 -5.06 13.65 16.73
CA ASP A 272 -3.80 14.06 17.34
C ASP A 272 -3.80 15.55 17.71
N ARG A 273 -4.28 16.43 16.83
CA ARG A 273 -4.36 17.88 17.09
C ARG A 273 -5.28 18.24 18.25
N ALA A 274 -6.35 17.48 18.46
CA ALA A 274 -7.24 17.64 19.61
C ALA A 274 -6.53 17.29 20.93
N ASN A 275 -5.53 16.41 20.88
CA ASN A 275 -4.74 16.03 22.04
C ASN A 275 -3.63 17.05 22.34
N ARG A 276 -3.69 17.69 23.51
CA ARG A 276 -2.73 18.72 23.94
C ARG A 276 -1.34 18.16 24.24
N ASP A 277 -1.20 16.87 24.45
CA ASP A 277 0.06 16.19 24.77
C ASP A 277 0.69 15.57 23.51
N PRO A 278 1.79 16.15 22.97
CA PRO A 278 2.47 15.59 21.81
C PRO A 278 3.08 14.20 22.02
N GLY A 279 3.29 13.78 23.27
CA GLY A 279 3.76 12.43 23.58
C GLY A 279 2.76 11.34 23.21
N LYS A 280 1.46 11.70 23.22
CA LYS A 280 0.34 10.80 22.94
C LYS A 280 -0.12 10.80 21.48
N TRP A 281 0.48 11.63 20.63
CA TRP A 281 0.19 11.61 19.20
C TRP A 281 0.57 10.26 18.57
N LEU A 282 -0.32 9.75 17.72
CA LEU A 282 -0.14 8.47 17.02
C LEU A 282 0.39 8.67 15.61
N MET A 283 -0.09 9.68 14.89
CA MET A 283 0.34 9.97 13.53
C MET A 283 1.39 11.08 13.52
N LEU A 284 1.02 12.28 13.99
CA LEU A 284 1.87 13.46 13.97
C LEU A 284 3.17 13.22 14.76
N TYR A 285 4.27 13.74 14.24
CA TYR A 285 5.58 13.46 14.81
C TYR A 285 6.46 14.72 14.84
N LYS A 286 7.20 14.89 15.93
CA LYS A 286 8.20 15.95 16.09
C LYS A 286 9.60 15.34 15.99
N PRO A 287 10.28 15.47 14.84
CA PRO A 287 11.59 14.86 14.65
C PRO A 287 12.62 15.40 15.64
N ARG A 288 13.39 14.50 16.25
CA ARG A 288 14.49 14.89 17.15
C ARG A 288 15.61 15.52 16.34
N LYS A 289 16.16 16.63 16.85
CA LYS A 289 17.35 17.26 16.26
C LYS A 289 18.56 16.33 16.44
N LYS A 290 19.19 15.93 15.33
CA LYS A 290 20.52 15.31 15.38
C LYS A 290 21.59 16.39 15.49
N GLU A 291 22.65 16.06 16.22
CA GLU A 291 23.82 16.91 16.39
C GLU A 291 24.46 17.17 15.01
N GLY A 292 24.65 18.44 14.63
CA GLY A 292 25.22 18.85 13.34
C GLY A 292 24.27 18.93 12.13
N GLU A 293 22.99 18.56 12.26
CA GLU A 293 21.99 18.69 11.17
C GLU A 293 21.09 19.93 11.34
N LYS A 294 20.59 20.47 10.22
CA LYS A 294 19.54 21.50 10.25
C LYS A 294 18.30 20.90 10.89
N SER A 295 17.73 21.61 11.88
CA SER A 295 16.49 21.18 12.53
C SER A 295 15.37 21.04 11.51
N PHE A 296 14.57 19.99 11.64
CA PHE A 296 13.32 19.88 10.90
C PHE A 296 12.42 21.09 11.25
N PRO A 297 11.81 21.75 10.26
CA PRO A 297 11.25 23.11 10.45
C PRO A 297 9.98 23.18 11.31
N GLY A 298 9.36 22.05 11.66
CA GLY A 298 8.10 22.06 12.40
C GLY A 298 7.64 20.68 12.86
N THR A 299 6.33 20.48 12.92
CA THR A 299 5.72 19.16 13.19
C THR A 299 5.52 18.43 11.87
N SER A 300 5.97 17.19 11.75
CA SER A 300 5.72 16.39 10.57
C SER A 300 4.31 15.81 10.60
N CYS A 301 3.67 15.72 9.43
CA CYS A 301 2.40 15.00 9.28
C CYS A 301 2.53 13.49 9.57
N GLY A 302 3.75 12.94 9.67
CA GLY A 302 3.96 11.57 10.16
C GLY A 302 3.56 10.46 9.17
N PHE A 303 3.35 10.80 7.89
CA PHE A 303 3.11 9.83 6.83
C PHE A 303 3.55 10.34 5.47
N ASP A 304 3.61 9.43 4.52
CA ASP A 304 3.88 9.69 3.11
C ASP A 304 3.17 8.65 2.22
N ILE A 305 2.34 9.13 1.29
CA ILE A 305 1.70 8.29 0.29
C ILE A 305 2.65 8.14 -0.90
N ILE A 306 3.22 6.95 -1.06
CA ILE A 306 4.11 6.66 -2.18
C ILE A 306 3.30 6.67 -3.47
N TYR A 307 2.18 5.95 -3.49
CA TYR A 307 1.18 6.00 -4.55
C TYR A 307 -0.19 5.60 -4.02
N ALA A 308 -1.23 6.09 -4.70
CA ALA A 308 -2.62 5.72 -4.53
C ALA A 308 -3.24 5.76 -5.93
N GLY A 309 -3.72 4.64 -6.44
CA GLY A 309 -4.30 4.56 -7.79
C GLY A 309 -5.10 3.29 -7.99
N GLY A 310 -6.26 3.41 -8.61
CA GLY A 310 -7.25 2.34 -8.66
C GLY A 310 -7.62 1.87 -7.26
N ASP A 311 -7.30 0.62 -6.97
CA ASP A 311 -7.50 -0.08 -5.70
C ASP A 311 -6.21 -0.33 -4.90
N ASP A 312 -5.03 -0.02 -5.45
CA ASP A 312 -3.74 -0.21 -4.79
C ASP A 312 -3.26 1.08 -4.12
N LEU A 313 -2.83 0.96 -2.87
CA LEU A 313 -2.34 2.06 -2.05
C LEU A 313 -1.08 1.62 -1.30
N LEU A 314 -0.04 2.43 -1.37
CA LEU A 314 1.19 2.24 -0.61
C LEU A 314 1.51 3.48 0.22
N VAL A 315 1.47 3.32 1.55
CA VAL A 315 1.73 4.40 2.51
C VAL A 315 2.85 3.99 3.45
N ILE A 316 3.74 4.93 3.74
CA ILE A 316 4.69 4.82 4.85
C ILE A 316 4.24 5.79 5.92
N MET A 317 4.00 5.32 7.15
CA MET A 317 3.53 6.19 8.23
C MET A 317 4.16 5.86 9.57
N ASN A 318 3.92 6.72 10.54
CA ASN A 318 4.28 6.49 11.92
C ASN A 318 3.65 5.17 12.37
N ALA A 319 4.49 4.27 12.90
CA ALA A 319 4.03 2.94 13.28
C ALA A 319 2.90 2.99 14.32
N LYS A 320 2.86 4.05 15.13
CA LYS A 320 1.83 4.21 16.16
C LYS A 320 0.41 4.33 15.62
N SER A 321 0.23 4.91 14.43
CA SER A 321 -1.08 5.09 13.79
C SER A 321 -1.45 3.96 12.82
N ALA A 322 -0.54 3.05 12.50
CA ALA A 322 -0.69 2.14 11.35
C ALA A 322 -1.91 1.21 11.43
N LEU A 323 -2.11 0.57 12.58
CA LEU A 323 -3.26 -0.33 12.78
C LEU A 323 -4.57 0.45 12.78
N LEU A 324 -4.60 1.61 13.44
CA LEU A 324 -5.80 2.44 13.53
C LEU A 324 -6.18 2.99 12.15
N PHE A 325 -5.19 3.42 11.37
CA PHE A 325 -5.39 3.79 9.97
C PHE A 325 -5.99 2.65 9.15
N CYS A 326 -5.47 1.43 9.26
CA CYS A 326 -6.00 0.29 8.50
C CYS A 326 -7.43 -0.06 8.93
N GLN A 327 -7.75 0.03 10.23
CA GLN A 327 -9.10 -0.19 10.74
C GLN A 327 -10.08 0.81 10.15
N GLU A 328 -9.78 2.10 10.31
CA GLU A 328 -10.62 3.19 9.82
C GLU A 328 -10.78 3.14 8.30
N LEU A 329 -9.70 2.83 7.58
CA LEU A 329 -9.76 2.67 6.12
C LEU A 329 -10.67 1.52 5.71
N ILE A 330 -10.52 0.33 6.30
CA ILE A 330 -11.36 -0.84 5.99
C ILE A 330 -12.83 -0.53 6.28
N THR A 331 -13.13 0.01 7.46
CA THR A 331 -14.50 0.33 7.86
C THR A 331 -15.13 1.34 6.90
N ARG A 332 -14.45 2.46 6.61
CA ARG A 332 -14.98 3.51 5.73
C ARG A 332 -15.14 3.04 4.29
N VAL A 333 -14.23 2.20 3.78
CA VAL A 333 -14.39 1.59 2.46
C VAL A 333 -15.62 0.68 2.45
N ALA A 334 -15.74 -0.23 3.41
CA ALA A 334 -16.86 -1.16 3.48
C ALA A 334 -18.20 -0.43 3.58
N GLU A 335 -18.28 0.66 4.36
CA GLU A 335 -19.46 1.50 4.49
C GLU A 335 -19.77 2.28 3.19
N SER A 336 -18.77 2.94 2.59
CA SER A 336 -18.95 3.76 1.39
C SER A 336 -19.37 2.96 0.15
N PHE A 337 -19.01 1.67 0.12
CA PHE A 337 -19.35 0.73 -0.94
C PHE A 337 -20.37 -0.34 -0.48
N SER A 338 -21.10 -0.07 0.61
CA SER A 338 -22.25 -0.87 1.01
C SER A 338 -23.51 -0.47 0.24
N PHE A 339 -24.42 -1.43 0.03
CA PHE A 339 -25.79 -1.11 -0.33
C PHE A 339 -26.73 -1.56 0.79
N ASN A 340 -27.57 -0.63 1.25
CA ASN A 340 -28.67 -0.95 2.14
C ASN A 340 -29.90 -1.27 1.29
N LYS A 341 -30.41 -2.50 1.39
CA LYS A 341 -31.67 -2.89 0.76
C LYS A 341 -32.85 -2.39 1.59
N ARG A 342 -33.09 -1.07 1.54
CA ARG A 342 -34.45 -0.58 1.74
C ARG A 342 -35.21 -0.88 0.45
N LEU A 343 -36.23 -1.72 0.55
CA LEU A 343 -37.21 -1.84 -0.53
C LEU A 343 -37.90 -0.48 -0.72
N THR A 344 -38.57 -0.26 -1.85
CA THR A 344 -39.23 1.02 -2.17
C THR A 344 -40.30 1.41 -1.14
N ASP A 345 -40.78 0.46 -0.34
CA ASP A 345 -41.72 0.65 0.76
C ASP A 345 -41.05 0.96 2.11
N GLY A 346 -39.71 1.06 2.14
CA GLY A 346 -38.93 1.33 3.34
C GLY A 346 -38.65 0.11 4.22
N SER A 347 -39.14 -1.08 3.85
CA SER A 347 -38.84 -2.32 4.58
C SER A 347 -37.39 -2.77 4.38
N VAL A 348 -36.78 -3.27 5.47
CA VAL A 348 -35.42 -3.82 5.49
C VAL A 348 -35.54 -5.33 5.37
N TYR A 349 -35.00 -5.89 4.28
CA TYR A 349 -35.07 -7.34 4.01
C TYR A 349 -34.10 -8.16 4.88
N ASP A 350 -33.00 -7.55 5.31
CA ASP A 350 -31.92 -8.17 6.10
C ASP A 350 -31.12 -7.07 6.82
N ASP A 351 -30.70 -7.33 8.06
CA ASP A 351 -29.84 -6.41 8.84
C ASP A 351 -28.37 -6.47 8.38
N TYR A 352 -28.04 -7.42 7.49
CA TYR A 352 -26.70 -7.57 6.93
C TYR A 352 -26.36 -6.49 5.88
N SER A 353 -25.25 -5.80 6.08
CA SER A 353 -24.70 -4.83 5.12
C SER A 353 -23.91 -5.56 4.04
N TYR A 354 -24.44 -5.62 2.82
CA TYR A 354 -23.72 -6.22 1.70
C TYR A 354 -22.71 -5.21 1.12
N HIS A 355 -21.43 -5.57 1.18
CA HIS A 355 -20.35 -4.77 0.61
C HIS A 355 -20.13 -5.14 -0.87
N THR A 356 -19.99 -4.14 -1.73
CA THR A 356 -19.62 -4.36 -3.14
C THR A 356 -18.11 -4.28 -3.37
N VAL A 357 -17.44 -3.49 -2.54
CA VAL A 357 -15.98 -3.35 -2.55
C VAL A 357 -15.46 -3.35 -1.12
N THR A 358 -14.39 -4.10 -0.92
CA THR A 358 -13.69 -4.24 0.36
C THR A 358 -12.20 -4.26 0.07
N VAL A 359 -11.37 -4.04 1.08
CA VAL A 359 -9.91 -3.97 0.90
C VAL A 359 -9.19 -4.86 1.91
N SER A 360 -7.98 -5.26 1.55
CA SER A 360 -7.07 -5.99 2.42
C SER A 360 -5.78 -5.21 2.64
N CYS A 361 -5.35 -5.11 3.89
CA CYS A 361 -4.19 -4.31 4.30
C CYS A 361 -3.04 -5.19 4.81
N GLY A 362 -1.85 -5.05 4.24
CA GLY A 362 -0.61 -5.64 4.72
C GLY A 362 0.28 -4.61 5.39
N ILE A 363 0.75 -4.90 6.61
CA ILE A 363 1.53 -3.94 7.42
C ILE A 363 2.87 -4.56 7.82
N ALA A 364 3.97 -3.85 7.58
CA ALA A 364 5.29 -4.21 8.08
C ALA A 364 5.87 -3.06 8.91
N ILE A 365 6.24 -3.35 10.16
CA ILE A 365 6.71 -2.35 11.12
C ILE A 365 8.20 -2.56 11.42
N ALA A 366 8.99 -1.49 11.41
CA ALA A 366 10.36 -1.51 11.93
C ALA A 366 10.85 -0.13 12.38
N ASP A 367 12.07 -0.11 12.92
CA ASP A 367 12.82 1.12 13.22
C ASP A 367 13.08 1.94 11.94
N ASN A 368 13.07 3.27 12.03
CA ASN A 368 13.26 4.15 10.87
C ASN A 368 14.63 4.03 10.17
N LYS A 369 15.60 3.35 10.78
CA LYS A 369 16.91 3.05 10.19
C LYS A 369 16.94 1.72 9.44
N PHE A 370 15.89 0.91 9.56
CA PHE A 370 15.83 -0.39 8.92
C PHE A 370 15.68 -0.24 7.39
N PRO A 371 16.31 -1.10 6.57
CA PRO A 371 16.23 -0.98 5.13
C PRO A 371 14.78 -1.06 4.61
N VAL A 372 14.32 0.02 3.96
CA VAL A 372 12.91 0.16 3.55
C VAL A 372 12.45 -0.88 2.53
N TYR A 373 13.33 -1.33 1.63
CA TYR A 373 12.97 -2.33 0.61
C TYR A 373 12.46 -3.63 1.25
N PHE A 374 13.05 -4.06 2.37
CA PHE A 374 12.61 -5.25 3.08
C PHE A 374 11.22 -5.05 3.71
N LEU A 375 10.90 -3.83 4.17
CA LEU A 375 9.57 -3.50 4.67
C LEU A 375 8.53 -3.46 3.55
N LEU A 376 8.89 -2.96 2.37
CA LEU A 376 8.04 -3.00 1.17
C LEU A 376 7.67 -4.45 0.81
N ASP A 377 8.68 -5.32 0.72
CA ASP A 377 8.48 -6.75 0.42
C ASP A 377 7.63 -7.44 1.48
N ARG A 378 7.92 -7.17 2.76
CA ARG A 378 7.20 -7.78 3.87
C ARG A 378 5.76 -7.29 3.98
N ALA A 379 5.49 -6.00 3.75
CA ALA A 379 4.12 -5.47 3.74
C ALA A 379 3.28 -6.12 2.64
N ARG A 380 3.85 -6.34 1.45
CA ARG A 380 3.17 -7.07 0.35
C ARG A 380 2.94 -8.55 0.67
N ALA A 381 3.90 -9.21 1.33
CA ALA A 381 3.67 -10.56 1.82
C ALA A 381 2.51 -10.62 2.82
N MET A 382 2.38 -9.62 3.70
CA MET A 382 1.26 -9.52 4.63
C MET A 382 -0.06 -9.20 3.94
N GLU A 383 -0.08 -8.35 2.91
CA GLU A 383 -1.27 -8.07 2.11
C GLU A 383 -1.79 -9.38 1.46
N GLY A 384 -0.90 -10.22 0.95
CA GLY A 384 -1.23 -11.56 0.48
C GLY A 384 -1.86 -12.45 1.57
N LYS A 385 -1.32 -12.42 2.80
CA LYS A 385 -1.89 -13.15 3.95
C LYS A 385 -3.26 -12.62 4.37
N ALA A 386 -3.46 -11.31 4.36
CA ALA A 386 -4.76 -10.70 4.62
C ALA A 386 -5.80 -11.15 3.59
N LYS A 387 -5.45 -11.19 2.29
CA LYS A 387 -6.32 -11.70 1.22
C LYS A 387 -6.63 -13.19 1.36
N GLU A 388 -5.64 -14.01 1.72
CA GLU A 388 -5.86 -15.43 1.99
C GLU A 388 -6.88 -15.64 3.12
N ALA A 389 -6.75 -14.89 4.22
CA ALA A 389 -7.68 -14.95 5.34
C ALA A 389 -9.08 -14.42 4.97
N PHE A 390 -9.15 -13.30 4.25
CA PHE A 390 -10.40 -12.74 3.74
C PHE A 390 -11.19 -13.78 2.92
N ARG A 391 -10.53 -14.46 1.98
CA ARG A 391 -11.16 -15.49 1.13
C ARG A 391 -11.69 -16.69 1.92
N LYS A 392 -11.00 -17.09 2.99
CA LYS A 392 -11.41 -18.21 3.86
C LYS A 392 -12.68 -17.92 4.66
N ARG A 393 -12.98 -16.64 4.91
CA ARG A 393 -14.19 -16.20 5.64
C ARG A 393 -15.32 -15.70 4.73
N CYS A 394 -15.14 -15.77 3.42
CA CYS A 394 -16.23 -15.49 2.49
C CYS A 394 -17.20 -16.67 2.50
N GLU A 395 -18.46 -16.40 2.84
CA GLU A 395 -19.53 -17.39 2.86
C GLU A 395 -20.57 -17.07 1.78
N THR A 396 -21.39 -18.05 1.42
CA THR A 396 -22.52 -17.84 0.50
C THR A 396 -23.81 -18.05 1.28
N ASP A 397 -24.76 -17.12 1.14
CA ASP A 397 -26.05 -17.23 1.79
C ASP A 397 -27.05 -18.13 1.04
N GLU A 398 -28.25 -18.28 1.60
CA GLU A 398 -29.33 -19.11 1.06
C GLU A 398 -29.80 -18.67 -0.35
N LEU A 399 -29.50 -17.42 -0.75
CA LEU A 399 -29.83 -16.85 -2.07
C LEU A 399 -28.68 -16.98 -3.08
N ASN A 400 -27.63 -17.73 -2.74
CA ASN A 400 -26.37 -17.81 -3.49
C ASN A 400 -25.65 -16.46 -3.63
N LEU A 401 -25.90 -15.51 -2.72
CA LEU A 401 -25.15 -14.26 -2.64
C LEU A 401 -23.95 -14.45 -1.73
N ILE A 402 -22.79 -13.95 -2.18
CA ILE A 402 -21.56 -14.04 -1.41
C ILE A 402 -21.57 -12.93 -0.36
N ARG A 403 -21.47 -13.33 0.91
CA ARG A 403 -21.27 -12.46 2.06
C ARG A 403 -19.79 -12.14 2.17
N LEU A 404 -19.45 -10.89 1.89
CA LEU A 404 -18.09 -10.40 1.99
C LEU A 404 -17.88 -9.79 3.39
N PRO A 405 -16.80 -10.16 4.11
CA PRO A 405 -16.35 -9.41 5.27
C PRO A 405 -16.06 -7.94 4.90
N ALA A 406 -16.05 -7.02 5.86
CA ALA A 406 -15.72 -5.61 5.62
C ALA A 406 -14.30 -5.44 5.04
N GLY A 407 -13.39 -6.32 5.43
CA GLY A 407 -12.02 -6.39 4.93
C GLY A 407 -11.15 -7.25 5.82
N ALA A 408 -9.85 -7.26 5.55
CA ALA A 408 -8.89 -7.99 6.37
C ALA A 408 -7.58 -7.22 6.48
N MET A 409 -6.83 -7.46 7.55
CA MET A 409 -5.46 -6.99 7.64
C MET A 409 -4.54 -8.05 8.22
N ALA A 410 -3.29 -8.01 7.80
CA ALA A 410 -2.23 -8.77 8.43
C ALA A 410 -1.04 -7.87 8.71
N PHE A 411 -0.33 -8.14 9.80
CA PHE A 411 0.85 -7.38 10.14
C PHE A 411 1.97 -8.23 10.74
N THR A 412 3.17 -7.69 10.64
CA THR A 412 4.40 -8.26 11.20
C THR A 412 5.37 -7.15 11.57
N ALA A 413 6.21 -7.39 12.56
CA ALA A 413 7.30 -6.49 12.92
C ALA A 413 8.63 -7.12 12.51
N VAL A 414 9.54 -6.31 11.97
CA VAL A 414 10.82 -6.76 11.45
C VAL A 414 11.94 -6.29 12.36
N GLN A 415 12.74 -7.24 12.84
CA GLN A 415 13.94 -6.96 13.63
C GLN A 415 15.21 -7.37 12.89
N GLY A 416 16.31 -6.65 13.15
CA GLY A 416 17.61 -6.92 12.52
C GLY A 416 18.26 -8.26 12.86
N ALA A 417 17.69 -9.05 13.78
CA ALA A 417 18.25 -10.33 14.23
C ALA A 417 17.35 -11.56 13.98
N MET A 418 16.07 -11.39 13.59
CA MET A 418 15.14 -12.52 13.41
C MET A 418 14.06 -12.18 12.38
N PRO A 419 14.12 -12.76 11.16
CA PRO A 419 12.95 -12.85 10.31
C PRO A 419 12.14 -14.09 10.74
N SER A 420 11.27 -13.96 11.75
CA SER A 420 10.24 -14.98 11.96
C SER A 420 9.25 -14.91 10.80
N SER A 421 8.69 -16.06 10.40
CA SER A 421 7.62 -16.11 9.40
C SER A 421 6.28 -15.58 9.93
N ASP A 422 6.22 -15.32 11.24
CA ASP A 422 4.98 -15.10 11.94
C ASP A 422 4.39 -13.72 11.68
N HIS A 423 3.06 -13.73 11.72
CA HIS A 423 2.20 -12.62 11.39
C HIS A 423 0.91 -12.76 12.17
N ALA A 424 0.31 -11.62 12.50
CA ALA A 424 -1.05 -11.59 13.02
C ALA A 424 -1.99 -11.23 11.87
N CYS A 425 -3.18 -11.83 11.84
CA CYS A 425 -4.15 -11.61 10.79
C CYS A 425 -5.54 -11.45 11.42
N TYR A 426 -6.29 -10.45 10.94
CA TYR A 426 -7.60 -10.08 11.45
C TYR A 426 -8.55 -9.86 10.27
N VAL A 427 -9.76 -10.40 10.36
CA VAL A 427 -10.85 -10.21 9.40
C VAL A 427 -11.95 -9.41 10.10
N LEU A 428 -12.37 -8.29 9.51
CA LEU A 428 -13.38 -7.41 10.09
C LEU A 428 -14.76 -7.68 9.48
N PRO A 429 -15.84 -7.58 10.28
CA PRO A 429 -15.88 -7.16 11.69
C PRO A 429 -15.61 -8.27 12.71
N ASP A 430 -15.55 -9.53 12.28
CA ASP A 430 -15.49 -10.72 13.15
C ASP A 430 -14.42 -10.63 14.25
N ASP A 431 -13.21 -10.17 13.90
CA ASP A 431 -12.08 -10.08 14.83
C ASP A 431 -11.93 -8.69 15.48
N GLY A 432 -12.95 -7.82 15.37
CA GLY A 432 -12.88 -6.41 15.77
C GLY A 432 -12.65 -6.20 17.28
N LYS A 433 -13.15 -7.10 18.14
CA LYS A 433 -12.90 -7.06 19.59
C LYS A 433 -11.43 -7.35 19.93
N GLU A 434 -10.87 -8.39 19.33
CA GLU A 434 -9.46 -8.78 19.52
C GLU A 434 -8.52 -7.69 19.04
N MET A 435 -8.86 -7.07 17.90
CA MET A 435 -8.12 -5.95 17.36
C MET A 435 -8.16 -4.71 18.27
N SER A 436 -9.33 -4.39 18.84
CA SER A 436 -9.47 -3.28 19.80
C SER A 436 -8.63 -3.50 21.06
N MET A 437 -8.58 -4.74 21.55
CA MET A 437 -7.75 -5.13 22.69
C MET A 437 -6.26 -4.95 22.36
N LEU A 438 -5.82 -5.40 21.18
CA LEU A 438 -4.46 -5.22 20.69
C LEU A 438 -4.08 -3.74 20.55
N MET A 439 -4.99 -2.89 20.06
CA MET A 439 -4.73 -1.46 19.93
C MET A 439 -4.49 -0.79 21.28
N LYS A 440 -5.32 -1.10 22.27
CA LYS A 440 -5.15 -0.60 23.64
C LYS A 440 -3.78 -1.00 24.20
N ILE A 441 -3.44 -2.27 24.02
CA ILE A 441 -2.15 -2.88 24.35
C ILE A 441 -0.96 -2.13 23.67
N ILE A 442 -1.06 -1.85 22.37
CA ILE A 442 0.00 -1.18 21.60
C ILE A 442 0.14 0.28 22.01
N GLN A 443 -0.96 0.98 22.29
CA GLN A 443 -0.94 2.35 22.80
C GLN A 443 -0.23 2.42 24.16
N ASP A 444 -0.52 1.48 25.05
CA ASP A 444 0.12 1.37 26.38
C ASP A 444 1.61 0.98 26.28
N GLY A 445 1.97 0.20 25.26
CA GLY A 445 3.33 -0.24 24.96
C GLY A 445 4.25 0.80 24.32
N MET A 446 3.67 1.87 23.76
CA MET A 446 4.40 2.94 23.08
C MET A 446 4.62 4.18 23.94
N ASP A 447 4.26 4.09 25.22
CA ASP A 447 4.73 4.99 26.28
C ASP A 447 6.28 4.94 26.36
N PRO A 448 6.97 6.10 26.36
CA PRO A 448 8.43 6.18 26.52
C PRO A 448 8.99 5.33 27.67
N ASP A 449 8.23 5.15 28.74
CA ASP A 449 8.63 4.40 29.94
C ASP A 449 8.52 2.87 29.77
N ASN A 450 7.81 2.39 28.72
CA ASN A 450 7.60 0.97 28.42
C ASN A 450 8.26 0.50 27.11
N ARG A 451 9.07 1.37 26.48
CA ARG A 451 9.65 1.22 25.13
C ARG A 451 10.39 -0.08 24.80
N SER A 452 10.95 -0.79 25.79
CA SER A 452 11.72 -2.00 25.53
C SER A 452 10.90 -3.29 25.48
N GLY A 453 9.69 -3.34 26.05
CA GLY A 453 8.93 -4.59 26.11
C GLY A 453 8.23 -4.94 24.81
N VAL A 454 7.41 -4.02 24.31
CA VAL A 454 6.48 -4.29 23.19
C VAL A 454 7.19 -4.45 21.84
N ARG A 455 8.34 -3.78 21.66
CA ARG A 455 9.14 -3.89 20.43
C ARG A 455 9.71 -5.30 20.23
N ASP A 456 10.08 -5.97 21.32
CA ASP A 456 10.69 -7.29 21.27
C ASP A 456 9.59 -8.37 21.16
N LEU A 457 8.49 -8.21 21.90
CA LEU A 457 7.39 -9.17 22.04
C LEU A 457 6.50 -9.37 20.81
N VAL A 458 6.52 -8.53 19.78
CA VAL A 458 5.63 -8.70 18.62
C VAL A 458 6.13 -9.77 17.63
N THR A 459 7.38 -10.23 17.77
CA THR A 459 8.09 -10.95 16.70
C THR A 459 8.49 -12.40 17.00
N CYS A 460 8.20 -12.88 18.21
CA CYS A 460 8.52 -14.24 18.58
C CYS A 460 7.67 -15.21 17.75
N GLY A 461 8.34 -16.02 16.94
CA GLY A 461 7.69 -17.09 16.19
C GLY A 461 7.17 -18.20 17.11
N ASP A 462 6.20 -18.97 16.63
CA ASP A 462 5.62 -20.09 17.40
C ASP A 462 6.58 -21.29 17.52
N THR A 463 7.66 -21.34 16.72
CA THR A 463 8.64 -22.43 16.79
C THR A 463 9.49 -22.35 18.05
N VAL A 464 9.87 -23.50 18.62
CA VAL A 464 10.78 -23.56 19.77
C VAL A 464 12.08 -22.79 19.54
N LEU A 465 12.59 -22.80 18.30
CA LEU A 465 13.80 -22.09 17.92
C LEU A 465 13.61 -20.57 17.97
N ASP A 466 12.49 -20.07 17.45
CA ASP A 466 12.16 -18.64 17.48
C ASP A 466 11.96 -18.14 18.91
N LYS A 467 11.24 -18.92 19.72
CA LYS A 467 11.07 -18.68 21.16
C LYS A 467 12.40 -18.59 21.89
N LEU A 468 13.30 -19.54 21.64
CA LEU A 468 14.63 -19.55 22.24
C LEU A 468 15.49 -18.36 21.79
N ASN A 469 15.45 -18.02 20.49
CA ASN A 469 16.21 -16.91 19.95
C ASN A 469 15.71 -15.57 20.49
N PHE A 470 14.39 -15.40 20.60
CA PHE A 470 13.74 -14.26 21.23
C PHE A 470 14.21 -14.05 22.67
N VAL A 471 14.16 -15.11 23.49
CA VAL A 471 14.66 -15.05 24.87
C VAL A 471 16.15 -14.69 24.90
N LYS A 472 17.00 -15.37 24.12
CA LYS A 472 18.44 -15.09 24.06
C LYS A 472 18.75 -13.66 23.67
N TYR A 473 18.05 -13.11 22.68
CA TYR A 473 18.24 -11.74 22.22
C TYR A 473 17.92 -10.72 23.32
N ASN A 474 16.81 -10.90 24.03
CA ASN A 474 16.40 -10.00 25.11
C ASN A 474 17.38 -10.02 26.28
N TYR A 475 17.83 -11.20 26.70
CA TYR A 475 18.88 -11.32 27.72
C TYR A 475 20.19 -10.67 27.28
N ALA A 476 20.64 -10.91 26.03
CA ALA A 476 21.85 -10.28 25.50
C ALA A 476 21.69 -8.74 25.34
N SER A 477 20.49 -8.25 25.05
CA SER A 477 20.18 -6.82 24.99
C SER A 477 20.22 -6.18 26.37
N ALA A 478 19.62 -6.82 27.38
CA ALA A 478 19.63 -6.38 28.77
C ALA A 478 21.06 -6.27 29.32
N LEU A 479 21.91 -7.26 29.05
CA LEU A 479 23.30 -7.29 29.50
C LEU A 479 24.21 -6.26 28.80
N ARG A 480 23.85 -5.80 27.59
CA ARG A 480 24.65 -4.83 26.83
C ARG A 480 24.49 -3.38 27.30
N LYS A 481 23.40 -3.05 27.99
CA LYS A 481 23.14 -1.70 28.48
C LYS A 481 23.55 -1.62 29.94
N GLN A 482 24.44 -0.69 30.30
CA GLN A 482 24.95 -0.57 31.69
C GLN A 482 23.94 0.06 32.67
N GLN A 483 22.86 0.66 32.16
CA GLN A 483 21.79 1.29 32.96
C GLN A 483 20.59 0.33 33.08
N ASP A 484 20.05 0.21 34.31
CA ASP A 484 18.84 -0.56 34.65
C ASP A 484 18.93 -2.06 34.32
N VAL A 485 20.11 -2.66 34.45
CA VAL A 485 20.38 -4.07 34.11
C VAL A 485 19.44 -5.03 34.85
N VAL A 486 19.15 -4.78 36.13
CA VAL A 486 18.31 -5.65 36.98
C VAL A 486 16.87 -5.68 36.47
N GLU A 487 16.24 -4.51 36.30
CA GLU A 487 14.88 -4.39 35.77
C GLU A 487 14.76 -4.99 34.37
N ARG A 488 15.77 -4.79 33.52
CA ARG A 488 15.78 -5.36 32.15
C ARG A 488 15.90 -6.88 32.13
N ILE A 489 16.65 -7.46 33.07
CA ILE A 489 16.74 -8.92 33.22
C ILE A 489 15.43 -9.50 33.76
N GLU A 490 14.77 -8.82 34.70
CA GLU A 490 13.44 -9.22 35.20
C GLU A 490 12.39 -9.17 34.09
N ALA A 491 12.37 -8.10 33.29
CA ALA A 491 11.51 -8.01 32.12
C ALA A 491 11.78 -9.17 31.13
N ALA A 492 13.04 -9.52 30.87
CA ALA A 492 13.40 -10.63 29.99
C ALA A 492 12.98 -12.01 30.54
N LYS A 493 12.97 -12.19 31.89
CA LYS A 493 12.44 -13.39 32.54
C LYS A 493 10.94 -13.52 32.32
N MET A 494 10.19 -12.46 32.61
CA MET A 494 8.74 -12.44 32.41
C MET A 494 8.37 -12.77 30.96
N MET A 495 9.04 -12.13 29.99
CA MET A 495 8.82 -12.43 28.57
C MET A 495 9.04 -13.91 28.24
N ALA A 496 10.04 -14.56 28.85
CA ALA A 496 10.29 -15.98 28.64
C ALA A 496 9.16 -16.86 29.21
N ASP A 497 8.61 -16.51 30.38
CA ASP A 497 7.51 -17.26 31.00
C ASP A 497 6.22 -17.18 30.17
N VAL A 498 5.93 -16.00 29.62
CA VAL A 498 4.79 -15.77 28.72
C VAL A 498 4.90 -16.61 27.45
N VAL A 499 6.05 -16.59 26.81
CA VAL A 499 6.31 -17.31 25.55
C VAL A 499 6.26 -18.83 25.73
N ASN A 500 6.56 -19.32 26.94
CA ASN A 500 6.57 -20.74 27.29
C ASN A 500 5.26 -21.26 27.91
N SER A 501 4.26 -20.41 28.14
CA SER A 501 2.99 -20.82 28.74
C SER A 501 2.16 -21.74 27.81
N PRO A 502 1.63 -22.88 28.29
CA PRO A 502 0.89 -23.85 27.48
C PRO A 502 -0.49 -23.33 27.05
N VAL A 503 -0.93 -23.74 25.85
CA VAL A 503 -2.27 -23.42 25.31
C VAL A 503 -3.28 -24.41 25.87
N THR A 504 -4.22 -23.96 26.70
CA THR A 504 -5.30 -24.81 27.21
C THR A 504 -6.68 -24.27 26.82
N GLY A 505 -7.45 -25.05 26.04
CA GLY A 505 -8.91 -24.93 25.92
C GLY A 505 -9.47 -24.56 24.53
N ASP A 506 -10.50 -25.29 24.09
CA ASP A 506 -11.25 -25.12 22.83
C ASP A 506 -12.14 -23.84 22.75
N THR A 507 -12.04 -22.91 23.71
CA THR A 507 -12.91 -21.72 23.79
C THR A 507 -12.18 -20.39 23.90
N MET A 508 -10.93 -20.31 23.42
CA MET A 508 -10.28 -19.03 23.12
C MET A 508 -9.65 -19.12 21.73
N MET A 509 -10.39 -18.61 20.74
CA MET A 509 -9.92 -18.32 19.39
C MET A 509 -8.61 -17.53 19.47
N ASN A 510 -7.60 -18.00 18.72
CA ASN A 510 -6.47 -17.25 18.17
C ASN A 510 -6.02 -16.00 18.94
N ILE A 511 -5.65 -16.16 20.21
CA ILE A 511 -4.69 -15.23 20.83
C ILE A 511 -3.34 -15.52 20.16
N HIS A 512 -3.16 -14.99 18.94
CA HIS A 512 -1.95 -15.02 18.15
C HIS A 512 -0.74 -14.60 19.01
N GLY A 513 0.48 -15.02 18.63
CA GLY A 513 1.71 -14.68 19.35
C GLY A 513 1.78 -13.23 19.82
N ALA A 514 1.37 -12.27 19.00
CA ALA A 514 1.33 -10.84 19.34
C ALA A 514 0.45 -10.47 20.56
N VAL A 515 -0.67 -11.17 20.82
CA VAL A 515 -1.59 -10.89 21.94
C VAL A 515 -1.15 -11.66 23.20
N ARG A 516 -0.65 -12.91 23.06
CA ARG A 516 -0.10 -13.68 24.20
C ARG A 516 1.04 -12.96 24.87
N MET A 517 1.82 -12.21 24.10
CA MET A 517 3.06 -11.61 24.54
C MET A 517 2.90 -10.28 25.29
N VAL A 518 1.77 -9.58 25.14
CA VAL A 518 1.59 -8.27 25.80
C VAL A 518 0.73 -8.33 27.06
N VAL A 519 -0.13 -9.34 27.20
CA VAL A 519 -1.06 -9.44 28.35
C VAL A 519 -0.35 -9.60 29.70
N PRO A 520 0.66 -10.47 29.88
CA PRO A 520 1.21 -10.71 31.24
C PRO A 520 2.20 -9.64 31.73
N LEU A 521 2.84 -8.90 30.81
CA LEU A 521 3.72 -7.77 31.16
C LEU A 521 2.95 -6.52 31.62
N LEU A 522 1.67 -6.41 31.25
CA LEU A 522 0.75 -5.39 31.73
C LEU A 522 0.06 -5.81 33.04
N LEU A 523 -0.20 -7.12 33.24
CA LEU A 523 -0.79 -7.68 34.47
C LEU A 523 0.15 -7.61 35.69
N ASP A 524 1.47 -7.59 35.51
CA ASP A 524 2.40 -7.51 36.66
C ASP A 524 2.66 -6.05 37.11
N LYS A 525 2.52 -5.07 36.21
CA LYS A 525 2.60 -3.62 36.56
C LYS A 525 1.33 -3.06 37.18
N ARG A 526 0.21 -3.79 37.08
CA ARG A 526 -1.05 -3.47 37.74
C ARG A 526 -1.48 -4.72 38.49
N GLY A 527 -1.18 -4.78 39.78
CA GLY A 527 -1.81 -5.81 40.62
C GLY A 527 -3.33 -5.81 40.36
N ASP A 528 -3.84 -6.98 39.99
CA ASP A 528 -5.25 -7.38 39.86
C ASP A 528 -6.31 -6.27 39.68
N GLU A 529 -6.35 -5.61 38.50
CA GLU A 529 -7.54 -4.87 38.01
C GLU A 529 -7.83 -5.08 36.52
#